data_AF-A0A2A3GMQ2-F1
#
_entry.id   AF-A0A2A3GMQ2-F1
#
_cell.length_a   1.000
_cell.length_b   1.000
_cell.length_c   1.000
_cell.angle_alpha   90.00
_cell.angle_beta   90.00
_cell.angle_gamma   90.00
#
_symmetry.space_group_name_H-M   'P 1'
#
loop_
_entity.id
_entity.type
_entity.pdbx_description
1 polymer ?
#
loop_
_entity_poly.entity_id
_entity_poly.type
_entity_poly.pdbx_seq_one_letter_code
_entity_poly.pdbx_strand_id
1 'polypeptide(L)'
;MMEVTHTVPAFECTYCDALTELADGHVESSGRLCCRDCHYSSSFGGWRDGTHLWCPRCRTAKPQGAFDHRPFVHYPVCRDCETAAAARAARRPPTVACAHCSGEFTPARSDARYCSTRCRVAAHRAHRAS
;
A
#
# COMPACT_ATOMS: atom_id res chain seq x y z
N MET A 1 -13.09 17.36 -16.40
CA MET A 1 -13.21 15.96 -15.94
C MET A 1 -11.81 15.36 -16.02
N MET A 2 -11.21 15.00 -14.90
CA MET A 2 -9.93 14.27 -14.90
C MET A 2 -10.28 12.79 -14.93
N GLU A 3 -9.97 12.10 -16.03
CA GLU A 3 -10.08 10.63 -16.08
C GLU A 3 -9.06 10.05 -15.11
N VAL A 4 -9.55 9.37 -14.08
CA VAL A 4 -8.72 8.58 -13.18
C VAL A 4 -8.43 7.28 -13.91
N THR A 5 -7.26 7.14 -14.52
CA THR A 5 -6.77 5.84 -14.99
C THR A 5 -6.48 4.97 -13.78
N HIS A 6 -7.41 4.09 -13.44
CA HIS A 6 -7.17 3.03 -12.46
C HIS A 6 -6.24 2.00 -13.10
N THR A 7 -4.97 1.97 -12.68
CA THR A 7 -4.06 0.87 -13.04
C THR A 7 -4.55 -0.39 -12.34
N VAL A 8 -5.26 -1.25 -13.07
CA VAL A 8 -5.64 -2.56 -12.57
C VAL A 8 -4.38 -3.42 -12.50
N PRO A 9 -4.04 -4.02 -11.35
CA PRO A 9 -2.92 -4.94 -11.30
C PRO A 9 -3.19 -6.14 -12.23
N ALA A 10 -2.25 -6.43 -13.13
CA ALA A 10 -2.30 -7.58 -14.03
C ALA A 10 -1.12 -8.53 -13.77
N PHE A 11 -1.27 -9.80 -14.19
CA PHE A 11 -0.26 -10.85 -14.08
C PHE A 11 -0.28 -11.74 -15.33
N GLU A 12 0.81 -12.45 -15.58
CA GLU A 12 0.88 -13.45 -16.67
C GLU A 12 0.39 -14.80 -16.15
N CYS A 13 -0.61 -15.38 -16.84
CA CYS A 13 -1.14 -16.70 -16.50
C CYS A 13 -0.07 -17.77 -16.67
N THR A 14 0.17 -18.60 -15.64
CA THR A 14 1.19 -19.66 -15.66
C THR A 14 0.96 -20.74 -16.74
N TYR A 15 -0.25 -20.85 -17.30
CA TYR A 15 -0.61 -21.92 -18.24
C TYR A 15 -0.74 -21.49 -19.69
N CYS A 16 -1.14 -20.24 -19.94
CA CYS A 16 -1.36 -19.73 -21.29
C CYS A 16 -0.58 -18.45 -21.59
N ASP A 17 0.22 -17.97 -20.64
CA ASP A 17 1.01 -16.74 -20.70
C ASP A 17 0.19 -15.48 -21.00
N ALA A 18 -1.15 -15.56 -20.96
CA ALA A 18 -2.03 -14.43 -21.18
C ALA A 18 -1.91 -13.43 -20.02
N LEU A 19 -1.74 -12.15 -20.38
CA LEU A 19 -1.81 -11.06 -19.40
C LEU A 19 -3.26 -10.92 -18.92
N THR A 20 -3.48 -11.19 -17.64
CA THR A 20 -4.80 -11.28 -17.02
C THR A 20 -4.91 -10.25 -15.89
N GLU A 21 -6.06 -9.59 -15.80
CA GLU A 21 -6.37 -8.73 -14.67
C GLU A 21 -6.48 -9.55 -13.38
N LEU A 22 -5.94 -9.04 -12.26
CA LEU A 22 -5.98 -9.75 -10.99
C LEU A 22 -7.40 -10.09 -10.54
N ALA A 23 -8.40 -9.29 -10.92
CA ALA A 23 -9.82 -9.54 -10.64
C ALA A 23 -10.33 -10.84 -11.30
N ASP A 24 -9.73 -11.24 -12.41
CA ASP A 24 -10.04 -12.47 -13.15
C ASP A 24 -8.99 -13.57 -12.94
N GLY A 25 -8.07 -13.36 -11.98
CA GLY A 25 -7.04 -14.33 -11.63
C GLY A 25 -7.46 -15.30 -10.53
N HIS A 26 -6.90 -16.50 -10.59
CA HIS A 26 -7.02 -17.51 -9.56
C HIS A 26 -5.63 -17.88 -9.03
N VAL A 27 -5.54 -18.16 -7.73
CA VAL A 27 -4.31 -18.62 -7.06
C VAL A 27 -4.49 -20.08 -6.70
N GLU A 28 -3.62 -20.95 -7.23
CA GLU A 28 -3.63 -22.37 -6.88
C GLU A 28 -3.10 -22.63 -5.46
N SER A 29 -3.35 -23.82 -4.93
CA SER A 29 -2.73 -24.30 -3.69
C SER A 29 -1.20 -24.35 -3.76
N SER A 30 -0.64 -24.45 -4.96
CA SER A 30 0.81 -24.35 -5.25
C SER A 30 1.36 -22.92 -5.14
N GLY A 31 0.49 -21.91 -5.05
CA GLY A 31 0.84 -20.49 -5.09
C GLY A 31 1.01 -19.93 -6.51
N ARG A 32 0.76 -20.73 -7.56
CA ARG A 32 0.78 -20.27 -8.96
C ARG A 32 -0.46 -19.45 -9.29
N LEU A 33 -0.31 -18.51 -10.22
CA LEU A 33 -1.40 -17.68 -10.73
C LEU A 33 -1.86 -18.18 -12.09
N CYS A 34 -3.16 -18.35 -12.27
CA CYS A 34 -3.77 -18.70 -13.55
C CYS A 34 -4.96 -17.81 -13.87
N CYS A 35 -5.25 -17.61 -15.15
CA CYS A 35 -6.44 -16.88 -15.58
C CYS A 35 -7.69 -17.71 -15.33
N ARG A 36 -8.84 -17.04 -15.25
CA ARG A 36 -10.16 -17.67 -15.10
C ARG A 36 -10.37 -18.81 -16.11
N ASP A 37 -10.04 -18.61 -17.37
CA ASP A 37 -10.25 -19.61 -18.43
C ASP A 37 -9.39 -20.86 -18.22
N CYS A 38 -8.11 -20.68 -17.90
CA CYS A 38 -7.23 -21.80 -17.57
C CYS A 38 -7.69 -22.55 -16.33
N HIS A 39 -8.13 -21.82 -15.30
CA HIS A 39 -8.71 -22.39 -14.10
C HIS A 39 -9.94 -23.26 -14.42
N TYR A 40 -10.87 -22.78 -15.25
CA TYR A 40 -12.07 -23.53 -15.65
C TYR A 40 -11.80 -24.70 -16.61
N SER A 41 -10.79 -24.58 -17.48
CA SER A 41 -10.44 -25.62 -18.47
C SER A 41 -9.75 -26.83 -17.83
N SER A 42 -9.07 -26.60 -16.70
CA SER A 42 -8.33 -27.65 -16.02
C SER A 42 -9.32 -28.56 -15.28
N SER A 43 -9.43 -29.82 -15.70
CA SER A 43 -10.30 -30.83 -15.09
C SER A 43 -9.87 -31.24 -13.67
N PHE A 44 -9.11 -30.41 -12.97
CA PHE A 44 -8.73 -30.61 -11.58
C PHE A 44 -9.96 -30.35 -10.70
N GLY A 45 -10.73 -31.40 -10.49
CA GLY A 45 -11.82 -31.43 -9.53
C GLY A 45 -11.33 -30.95 -8.17
N GLY A 46 -11.73 -29.75 -7.79
CA GLY A 46 -11.26 -29.12 -6.56
C GLY A 46 -11.62 -27.64 -6.48
N TRP A 47 -12.87 -27.27 -6.79
CA TRP A 47 -13.42 -26.04 -6.25
C TRP A 47 -13.34 -26.16 -4.73
N ARG A 48 -12.34 -25.54 -4.06
CA ARG A 48 -12.46 -24.99 -2.69
C ARG A 48 -11.18 -24.74 -1.93
N ASP A 49 -9.99 -24.93 -2.49
CA ASP A 49 -8.87 -24.84 -1.56
C ASP A 49 -8.75 -23.43 -0.99
N GLY A 50 -8.94 -22.36 -1.80
CA GLY A 50 -9.01 -20.98 -1.28
C GLY A 50 -7.87 -20.64 -0.31
N THR A 51 -6.83 -21.48 -0.31
CA THR A 51 -5.87 -21.62 0.78
C THR A 51 -4.86 -20.54 0.65
N HIS A 52 -4.72 -19.97 -0.55
CA HIS A 52 -3.82 -18.91 -0.88
C HIS A 52 -4.61 -17.71 -1.42
N LEU A 53 -4.23 -16.53 -0.98
CA LEU A 53 -4.68 -15.25 -1.50
C LEU A 53 -3.49 -14.50 -2.08
N TRP A 54 -3.75 -13.65 -3.05
CA TRP A 54 -2.73 -12.81 -3.66
C TRP A 54 -2.61 -11.47 -2.94
N CYS A 55 -1.38 -11.08 -2.59
CA CYS A 55 -1.14 -9.74 -2.08
C CYS A 55 -0.76 -8.78 -3.21
N PRO A 56 -1.55 -7.71 -3.49
CA PRO A 56 -1.25 -6.77 -4.57
C PRO A 56 -0.02 -5.89 -4.28
N ARG A 57 0.42 -5.82 -3.01
CA ARG A 57 1.50 -4.93 -2.58
C ARG A 57 2.89 -5.53 -2.76
N CYS A 58 3.07 -6.81 -2.41
CA CYS A 58 4.32 -7.53 -2.65
C CYS A 58 4.27 -8.43 -3.88
N ARG A 59 3.09 -8.55 -4.53
CA ARG A 59 2.87 -9.41 -5.71
C ARG A 59 3.27 -10.86 -5.42
N THR A 60 2.73 -11.42 -4.33
CA THR A 60 3.03 -12.79 -3.91
C THR A 60 1.77 -13.49 -3.42
N ALA A 61 1.60 -14.74 -3.83
CA ALA A 61 0.60 -15.65 -3.28
C ALA A 61 1.04 -16.09 -1.87
N LYS A 62 0.14 -16.02 -0.90
CA LYS A 62 0.39 -16.43 0.47
C LYS A 62 -0.80 -17.18 1.02
N PRO A 63 -0.64 -18.05 2.03
CA PRO A 63 -1.78 -18.74 2.61
C PRO A 63 -2.79 -17.73 3.20
N GLN A 64 -4.08 -18.07 3.24
CA GLN A 64 -5.17 -17.21 3.69
C GLN A 64 -4.93 -16.68 5.12
N GLY A 65 -4.34 -17.50 6.00
CA GLY A 65 -3.95 -17.10 7.36
C GLY A 65 -2.84 -16.03 7.44
N ALA A 66 -2.16 -15.74 6.33
CA ALA A 66 -1.19 -14.65 6.22
C ALA A 66 -1.84 -13.28 5.93
N PHE A 67 -3.16 -13.22 5.76
CA PHE A 67 -3.92 -11.99 5.58
C PHE A 67 -4.73 -11.70 6.83
N ASP A 68 -4.96 -10.41 7.10
CA ASP A 68 -5.93 -10.03 8.13
C ASP A 68 -7.33 -10.27 7.57
N HIS A 69 -8.14 -11.04 8.30
CA HIS A 69 -9.46 -11.50 7.85
C HIS A 69 -10.46 -10.36 8.00
N ARG A 70 -10.39 -9.38 7.12
CA ARG A 70 -11.41 -8.34 7.00
C ARG A 70 -12.44 -8.82 5.98
N PRO A 71 -13.66 -9.17 6.40
CA PRO A 71 -14.62 -9.95 5.60
C PRO A 71 -15.11 -9.27 4.30
N PHE A 72 -14.66 -8.05 3.98
CA PHE A 72 -15.16 -7.26 2.86
C PHE A 72 -14.07 -6.52 2.07
N VAL A 73 -12.80 -6.92 2.16
CA VAL A 73 -11.73 -6.26 1.40
C VAL A 73 -11.54 -6.98 0.07
N HIS A 74 -11.95 -6.33 -1.03
CA HIS A 74 -11.79 -6.84 -2.40
C HIS A 74 -10.33 -7.13 -2.79
N TYR A 75 -9.36 -6.55 -2.07
CA TYR A 75 -7.92 -6.72 -2.31
C TYR A 75 -7.15 -6.82 -0.99
N PRO A 76 -7.11 -8.00 -0.35
CA PRO A 76 -6.48 -8.15 0.95
C PRO A 76 -4.96 -7.95 0.85
N VAL A 77 -4.37 -7.28 1.84
CA VAL A 77 -2.92 -7.06 1.94
C VAL A 77 -2.37 -8.05 2.98
N CYS A 78 -1.22 -8.68 2.70
CA CYS A 78 -0.67 -9.64 3.65
C CYS A 78 -0.13 -8.93 4.90
N ARG A 79 -0.13 -9.65 6.04
CA ARG A 79 0.28 -9.13 7.35
C ARG A 79 1.68 -8.53 7.33
N ASP A 80 2.62 -9.10 6.58
CA ASP A 80 3.98 -8.56 6.43
C ASP A 80 3.99 -7.20 5.74
N CYS A 81 3.14 -7.03 4.73
CA CYS A 81 2.99 -5.77 4.03
C CYS A 81 2.31 -4.71 4.91
N GLU A 82 1.36 -5.13 5.75
CA GLU A 82 0.71 -4.26 6.74
C GLU A 82 1.68 -3.82 7.84
N THR A 83 2.43 -4.75 8.44
CA THR A 83 3.44 -4.43 9.46
C THR A 83 4.54 -3.53 8.89
N ALA A 84 4.99 -3.78 7.65
CA ALA A 84 5.92 -2.88 6.97
C ALA A 84 5.31 -1.50 6.70
N ALA A 85 4.01 -1.40 6.41
CA ALA A 85 3.31 -0.13 6.25
C ALA A 85 3.22 0.63 7.58
N ALA A 86 2.86 -0.06 8.67
CA ALA A 86 2.83 0.51 10.01
C ALA A 86 4.22 0.99 10.47
N ALA A 87 5.27 0.21 10.23
CA ALA A 87 6.64 0.60 10.54
C ALA A 87 7.09 1.85 9.76
N ARG A 88 6.71 1.97 8.47
CA ARG A 88 6.96 3.18 7.68
C ARG A 88 6.19 4.39 8.23
N ALA A 89 4.94 4.19 8.63
CA ALA A 89 4.13 5.25 9.24
C ALA A 89 4.73 5.72 10.57
N ALA A 90 5.20 4.80 11.42
CA ALA A 90 5.85 5.11 12.69
C ALA A 90 7.19 5.85 12.51
N ARG A 91 7.90 5.64 11.39
CA ARG A 91 9.13 6.39 11.05
C ARG A 91 8.85 7.77 10.46
N ARG A 92 7.59 8.11 10.14
CA ARG A 92 7.27 9.42 9.56
C ARG A 92 7.53 10.49 10.63
N PRO A 93 8.27 11.58 10.30
CA PRO A 93 8.49 12.64 11.26
C PRO A 93 7.15 13.22 11.71
N PRO A 94 6.94 13.46 13.01
CA PRO A 94 5.71 14.04 13.50
C PRO A 94 5.53 15.45 12.93
N THR A 95 4.30 15.85 12.65
CA THR A 95 3.99 17.24 12.34
C THR A 95 4.12 18.08 13.62
N VAL A 96 4.74 19.25 13.51
CA VAL A 96 4.94 20.18 14.62
C VAL A 96 4.41 21.57 14.24
N ALA A 97 4.02 22.36 15.22
CA ALA A 97 3.56 23.73 15.00
C ALA A 97 4.73 24.70 14.85
N CYS A 98 4.64 25.64 13.91
CA CYS A 98 5.65 26.69 13.74
C CYS A 98 5.60 27.70 14.90
N ALA A 99 6.75 27.99 15.51
CA ALA A 99 6.86 28.94 16.62
C ALA A 99 6.52 30.40 16.26
N HIS A 100 6.43 30.75 14.97
CA HIS A 100 6.09 32.11 14.53
C HIS A 100 4.65 32.25 14.03
N CYS A 101 4.21 31.34 13.15
CA CYS A 101 2.89 31.44 12.51
C CYS A 101 1.88 30.39 12.98
N SER A 102 2.23 29.51 13.91
CA SER A 102 1.43 28.36 14.39
C SER A 102 1.02 27.31 13.35
N GLY A 103 1.38 27.50 12.07
CA GLY A 103 1.10 26.53 11.02
C GLY A 103 1.83 25.20 11.22
N GLU A 104 1.14 24.10 10.94
CA GLU A 104 1.71 22.74 11.01
C GLU A 104 2.67 22.47 9.87
N PHE A 105 3.81 21.83 10.17
CA PHE A 105 4.76 21.38 9.15
C PHE A 105 5.46 20.10 9.57
N THR A 106 5.96 19.34 8.60
CA THR A 106 6.83 18.18 8.86
C THR A 106 8.29 18.67 8.92
N PRO A 107 8.95 18.58 10.09
CA PRO A 107 10.31 19.09 10.25
C PRO A 107 11.30 18.15 9.55
N ALA A 108 12.23 18.73 8.77
CA ALA A 108 13.32 17.97 8.14
C ALA A 108 14.41 17.56 9.13
N ARG A 109 14.48 18.23 10.29
CA ARG A 109 15.43 18.00 11.38
C ARG A 109 14.69 18.05 12.72
N SER A 110 15.11 17.26 13.70
CA SER A 110 14.44 17.15 15.01
C SER A 110 14.37 18.47 15.80
N ASP A 111 15.23 19.43 15.49
CA ASP A 111 15.34 20.73 16.15
C ASP A 111 14.66 21.88 15.38
N ALA A 112 14.00 21.59 14.26
CA ALA A 112 13.37 22.62 13.44
C ALA A 112 12.14 23.23 14.16
N ARG A 113 12.19 24.54 14.43
CA ARG A 113 11.11 25.30 15.11
C ARG A 113 10.23 26.12 14.16
N TYR A 114 10.65 26.28 12.91
CA TYR A 114 10.00 27.16 11.93
C TYR A 114 9.69 26.41 10.65
N CYS A 115 8.49 26.61 10.10
CA CYS A 115 8.06 25.96 8.86
C CYS A 115 8.84 26.45 7.63
N SER A 116 9.49 27.62 7.72
CA SER A 116 10.27 28.21 6.63
C SER A 116 11.35 29.17 7.13
N THR A 117 12.33 29.46 6.28
CA THR A 117 13.32 30.52 6.51
C THR A 117 12.68 31.88 6.76
N ARG A 118 11.55 32.17 6.09
CA ARG A 118 10.81 33.43 6.28
C ARG A 118 10.30 33.57 7.72
N CYS A 119 9.68 32.52 8.26
CA CYS A 119 9.20 32.51 9.66
C CYS A 119 10.35 32.62 10.66
N ARG A 120 11.48 31.98 10.39
CA ARG A 120 12.70 32.10 11.22
C ARG A 120 13.20 33.54 11.28
N VAL A 121 13.31 34.20 10.13
CA VAL A 121 13.79 35.59 10.05
C VAL A 121 12.79 36.56 10.68
N ALA A 122 11.49 36.35 10.48
CA ALA A 122 10.45 37.18 11.07
C ALA A 122 10.44 37.10 12.61
N ALA A 123 10.54 35.89 13.17
CA ALA A 123 10.69 35.69 14.62
C ALA A 123 11.96 36.40 15.16
N HIS A 124 13.09 36.24 14.48
CA HIS A 124 14.35 36.90 14.87
C HIS A 124 14.25 38.43 14.89
N ARG A 125 13.53 39.02 13.93
CA ARG A 125 13.28 40.47 13.89
C ARG A 125 12.36 40.92 15.03
N ALA A 126 11.31 40.16 15.31
CA ALA A 126 10.37 40.47 16.40
C ALA A 126 11.10 40.52 17.76
N HIS A 127 12.00 39.57 18.05
CA HIS A 127 12.78 39.54 19.29
C HIS A 127 13.82 40.67 19.43
N ARG A 128 14.20 41.33 18.33
CA ARG A 128 15.14 42.46 18.34
C ARG A 128 14.47 43.82 18.43
N ALA A 129 13.15 43.87 18.24
CA ALA A 129 12.35 45.09 18.29
C ALA A 129 11.69 45.32 19.66
N SER A 130 11.83 44.34 20.58
CA SER A 130 11.44 44.38 21.99
C SER A 130 12.65 44.72 22.86
#